data_AF-A0A2V8JQD9-F1
#
_entry.id   AF-A0A2V8JQD9-F1
#
_cell.length_a   1.000
_cell.length_b   1.000
_cell.length_c   1.000
_cell.angle_alpha   90.00
_cell.angle_beta   90.00
_cell.angle_gamma   90.00
#
_symmetry.space_group_name_H-M   'P 1'
#
loop_
_entity.id
_entity.type
_entity.pdbx_description
1 polymer ?
#
loop_
_entity_poly.entity_id
_entity_poly.type
_entity_poly.pdbx_seq_one_letter_code
_entity_poly.pdbx_strand_id
1 'polypeptide(L)'
;MTKTTFLAVTTVVAIISTLALAGFLTAQTSSSAALTGKVTSQAEGPMEGVLVGAKKAGSTISIWVVTNAQGQYSFPRERLVPGTYSIKIRAVGYELPKTSVDVTAQTAQLDLKPNRVTSPTKVAMQMSNGELLMSVPGTQEQKLQLGGCVNCHTLQRVLFSRFDADEMALVVQRMTRHTNNSSILHPWMRPSEGPLGPPASGQVNFGKYLSSINLSATDTFEFPLKTLPRPKGKATQVIYTVYDLPRPDASPHDEVFDAQGNVWYSDFNSQFFGKLDPKTGKVVEYSVPQARLGQIAQGGLQIDVDKEGRIYYGNMSQMQIVRFDPKTEKMETFKVPVPESELGDGHLTMIDPSQQHLDSFLWMNVAFATGEAGGTWHVNLATNTWTHMTYPPGSPRAQAYDVVADSHNNMYGMQMNNDKLWFTDGKTLQTIWYDFPTKGSGCRRGHIDSQDRVWCGKFNGNALAMFDPKTKKITEWNVPTPWTRPYDAQFDDKTYLWGAGMDNDLAVRLNFQTGEFTEFLLPHETNVRHVEVEKTGPLSKFWVGNQHGNTLIRVEPLAP
;
A
#
# COMPACT_ATOMS: atom_id res chain seq x y z
N MET A 1 30.00 64.94 -74.38
CA MET A 1 30.99 64.93 -73.29
C MET A 1 30.21 65.15 -71.99
N THR A 2 29.57 64.19 -71.32
CA THR A 2 29.65 62.70 -71.25
C THR A 2 30.88 62.11 -70.53
N LYS A 3 30.62 61.10 -69.66
CA LYS A 3 31.51 60.42 -68.68
C LYS A 3 31.74 61.24 -67.37
N THR A 4 31.99 60.69 -66.17
CA THR A 4 32.40 59.31 -65.75
C THR A 4 32.11 58.98 -64.25
N THR A 5 31.92 57.68 -63.92
CA THR A 5 32.27 56.91 -62.68
C THR A 5 31.72 57.15 -61.24
N PHE A 6 31.45 55.99 -60.59
CA PHE A 6 31.41 55.62 -59.15
C PHE A 6 32.52 56.19 -58.22
N LEU A 7 32.28 56.30 -56.89
CA LEU A 7 32.73 55.32 -55.84
C LEU A 7 32.36 55.69 -54.36
N ALA A 8 32.42 54.69 -53.45
CA ALA A 8 32.46 54.71 -51.96
C ALA A 8 31.25 55.32 -51.15
N VAL A 9 30.76 54.84 -49.98
CA VAL A 9 31.21 53.96 -48.84
C VAL A 9 31.93 54.74 -47.71
N THR A 10 31.59 54.71 -46.40
CA THR A 10 30.62 53.86 -45.61
C THR A 10 29.50 54.70 -44.91
N THR A 11 29.10 54.71 -43.60
CA THR A 11 29.52 54.08 -42.31
C THR A 11 28.40 54.08 -41.22
N VAL A 12 28.46 53.13 -40.26
CA VAL A 12 27.74 52.91 -38.94
C VAL A 12 26.44 53.69 -38.54
N VAL A 13 25.34 52.94 -38.24
CA VAL A 13 24.71 52.68 -36.90
C VAL A 13 23.25 52.20 -37.09
N ALA A 14 22.97 50.90 -36.92
CA ALA A 14 21.63 50.34 -36.68
C ALA A 14 21.66 48.80 -36.41
N ILE A 15 21.67 48.36 -35.14
CA ILE A 15 21.45 46.94 -34.73
C ILE A 15 20.66 46.95 -33.39
N ILE A 16 20.00 45.83 -33.06
CA ILE A 16 19.24 45.55 -31.81
C ILE A 16 17.84 46.18 -31.76
N SER A 17 16.86 45.55 -32.44
CA SER A 17 15.41 45.63 -32.10
C SER A 17 14.57 44.43 -32.62
N THR A 18 15.18 43.28 -32.98
CA THR A 18 14.46 42.13 -33.55
C THR A 18 15.05 40.77 -33.13
N LEU A 19 14.92 40.38 -31.86
CA LEU A 19 15.11 38.99 -31.38
C LEU A 19 14.69 38.86 -29.89
N ALA A 20 13.38 38.87 -29.64
CA ALA A 20 12.82 38.76 -28.27
C ALA A 20 11.51 37.95 -28.21
N LEU A 21 11.32 36.99 -29.13
CA LEU A 21 10.21 36.03 -29.09
C LEU A 21 10.72 34.58 -29.22
N ALA A 22 11.86 34.29 -28.59
CA ALA A 22 12.25 32.92 -28.31
C ALA A 22 11.28 32.36 -27.25
N GLY A 23 10.34 31.52 -27.68
CA GLY A 23 9.45 30.83 -26.75
C GLY A 23 10.25 29.98 -25.77
N PHE A 24 9.78 29.89 -24.53
CA PHE A 24 10.33 28.95 -23.54
C PHE A 24 10.00 27.51 -23.95
N LEU A 25 10.74 26.99 -24.93
CA LEU A 25 11.02 25.57 -25.01
C LEU A 25 11.71 25.19 -23.70
N THR A 26 10.93 24.65 -22.75
CA THR A 26 11.49 23.89 -21.64
C THR A 26 12.24 22.73 -22.28
N ALA A 27 13.56 22.88 -22.39
CA ALA A 27 14.43 21.83 -22.84
C ALA A 27 14.28 20.67 -21.85
N GLN A 28 13.44 19.70 -22.22
CA GLN A 28 13.54 18.36 -21.68
C GLN A 28 14.94 17.90 -22.04
N THR A 29 15.88 18.06 -21.11
CA THR A 29 17.15 17.34 -21.12
C THR A 29 16.77 15.87 -21.20
N SER A 30 16.86 15.29 -22.39
CA SER A 30 16.62 13.88 -22.60
C SER A 30 17.60 13.14 -21.70
N SER A 31 17.12 12.58 -20.58
CA SER A 31 17.96 11.72 -19.77
C SER A 31 18.49 10.64 -20.71
N SER A 32 19.82 10.59 -20.86
CA SER A 32 20.45 9.52 -21.60
C SER A 32 19.97 8.21 -20.97
N ALA A 33 19.58 7.23 -21.75
CA ALA A 33 19.25 5.95 -21.14
C ALA A 33 20.52 5.25 -20.61
N ALA A 34 20.37 4.49 -19.53
CA ALA A 34 21.34 3.49 -19.11
C ALA A 34 21.20 2.20 -19.91
N LEU A 35 19.96 1.75 -20.08
CA LEU A 35 19.59 0.48 -20.69
C LEU A 35 18.27 0.68 -21.45
N THR A 36 18.24 0.32 -22.72
CA THR A 36 17.01 0.28 -23.54
C THR A 36 16.85 -1.09 -24.21
N GLY A 37 15.65 -1.34 -24.71
CA GLY A 37 15.36 -2.55 -25.48
C GLY A 37 13.88 -2.69 -25.80
N LYS A 38 13.50 -3.82 -26.39
CA LYS A 38 12.12 -4.22 -26.64
C LYS A 38 11.79 -5.54 -25.96
N VAL A 39 10.60 -5.66 -25.38
CA VAL A 39 10.00 -6.96 -25.06
C VAL A 39 9.19 -7.43 -26.26
N THR A 40 9.53 -8.60 -26.78
CA THR A 40 8.82 -9.25 -27.91
C THR A 40 8.62 -10.73 -27.64
N SER A 41 7.42 -11.28 -27.86
CA SER A 41 7.18 -12.72 -27.81
C SER A 41 6.75 -13.25 -29.18
N GLN A 42 6.94 -14.56 -29.39
CA GLN A 42 6.49 -15.25 -30.61
C GLN A 42 4.97 -15.23 -30.77
N ALA A 43 4.21 -15.08 -29.67
CA ALA A 43 2.75 -15.16 -29.66
C ALA A 43 2.04 -13.81 -29.80
N GLU A 44 2.65 -12.70 -29.35
CA GLU A 44 2.05 -11.36 -29.36
C GLU A 44 2.82 -10.33 -30.21
N GLY A 45 4.05 -10.65 -30.64
CA GLY A 45 4.94 -9.64 -31.21
C GLY A 45 5.43 -8.67 -30.13
N PRO A 46 5.50 -7.35 -30.38
CA PRO A 46 5.84 -6.34 -29.38
C PRO A 46 4.81 -6.27 -28.24
N MET A 47 5.28 -6.32 -27.00
CA MET A 47 4.40 -6.45 -25.83
C MET A 47 4.33 -5.13 -25.04
N GLU A 48 3.20 -4.41 -25.15
CA GLU A 48 2.86 -3.30 -24.24
C GLU A 48 2.60 -3.80 -22.81
N GLY A 49 2.90 -2.98 -21.81
CA GLY A 49 2.48 -3.20 -20.42
C GLY A 49 3.32 -4.21 -19.64
N VAL A 50 4.44 -4.67 -20.19
CA VAL A 50 5.37 -5.55 -19.48
C VAL A 50 6.21 -4.70 -18.55
N LEU A 51 6.12 -4.95 -17.24
CA LEU A 51 7.08 -4.42 -16.29
C LEU A 51 8.41 -5.12 -16.49
N VAL A 52 9.49 -4.35 -16.68
CA VAL A 52 10.87 -4.82 -16.80
C VAL A 52 11.65 -4.32 -15.59
N GLY A 53 12.26 -5.23 -14.84
CA GLY A 53 12.99 -4.94 -13.61
C GLY A 53 14.49 -5.16 -13.78
N ALA A 54 15.30 -4.22 -13.31
CA ALA A 54 16.76 -4.29 -13.28
C ALA A 54 17.26 -4.17 -11.84
N LYS A 55 17.89 -5.23 -11.33
CA LYS A 55 18.53 -5.27 -10.01
C LYS A 55 20.05 -5.48 -10.12
N LYS A 56 20.84 -4.55 -9.60
CA LYS A 56 22.31 -4.62 -9.63
C LYS A 56 22.82 -5.72 -8.69
N ALA A 57 23.86 -6.44 -9.09
CA ALA A 57 24.54 -7.38 -8.22
C ALA A 57 24.98 -6.70 -6.90
N GLY A 58 24.58 -7.29 -5.77
CA GLY A 58 24.88 -6.81 -4.42
C GLY A 58 24.05 -5.62 -3.90
N SER A 59 23.04 -5.15 -4.63
CA SER A 59 22.19 -4.03 -4.17
C SER A 59 20.91 -4.51 -3.47
N THR A 60 20.38 -3.71 -2.54
CA THR A 60 19.01 -3.83 -2.00
C THR A 60 17.97 -3.15 -2.90
N ILE A 61 18.38 -2.34 -3.89
CA ILE A 61 17.48 -1.57 -4.75
C ILE A 61 17.27 -2.27 -6.10
N SER A 62 16.02 -2.34 -6.55
CA SER A 62 15.63 -2.72 -7.92
C SER A 62 14.84 -1.58 -8.57
N ILE A 63 15.22 -1.18 -9.79
CA ILE A 63 14.44 -0.23 -10.60
C ILE A 63 13.55 -1.02 -11.55
N TRP A 64 12.32 -0.57 -11.77
CA TRP A 64 11.43 -1.13 -12.79
C TRP A 64 10.83 -0.04 -13.67
N VAL A 65 10.60 -0.36 -14.93
CA VAL A 65 9.94 0.48 -15.93
C VAL A 65 8.94 -0.36 -16.73
N VAL A 66 8.00 0.27 -17.43
CA VAL A 66 6.96 -0.44 -18.21
C VAL A 66 7.20 -0.26 -19.71
N THR A 67 6.92 -1.29 -20.51
CA THR A 67 6.98 -1.18 -21.98
C THR A 67 5.84 -0.35 -22.57
N ASN A 68 6.17 0.50 -23.54
CA ASN A 68 5.20 1.27 -24.32
C ASN A 68 4.44 0.40 -25.36
N ALA A 69 3.53 1.03 -26.11
CA ALA A 69 2.74 0.38 -27.17
C ALA A 69 3.56 -0.28 -28.30
N GLN A 70 4.85 0.05 -28.44
CA GLN A 70 5.79 -0.55 -29.39
C GLN A 70 6.70 -1.61 -28.74
N GLY A 71 6.37 -2.03 -27.51
CA GLY A 71 7.13 -2.98 -26.71
C GLY A 71 8.45 -2.43 -26.16
N GLN A 72 8.76 -1.15 -26.34
CA GLN A 72 10.03 -0.54 -25.95
C GLN A 72 10.05 -0.17 -24.46
N TYR A 73 11.19 -0.39 -23.81
CA TYR A 73 11.47 0.12 -22.46
C TYR A 73 12.77 0.94 -22.43
N SER A 74 12.88 1.82 -21.44
CA SER A 74 14.06 2.67 -21.21
C SER A 74 14.27 2.92 -19.72
N PHE A 75 15.46 2.61 -19.22
CA PHE A 75 15.90 2.97 -17.88
C PHE A 75 16.73 4.27 -17.92
N PRO A 76 16.38 5.32 -17.15
CA PRO A 76 17.17 6.55 -17.11
C PRO A 76 18.59 6.38 -16.55
N ARG A 77 19.55 7.20 -17.01
CA ARG A 77 20.96 7.13 -16.55
C ARG A 77 21.12 7.39 -15.06
N GLU A 78 20.34 8.32 -14.52
CA GLU A 78 20.35 8.67 -13.10
C GLU A 78 19.70 7.60 -12.20
N ARG A 79 19.17 6.50 -12.77
CA ARG A 79 18.62 5.36 -12.02
C ARG A 79 19.48 4.11 -12.06
N LEU A 80 20.34 3.91 -13.07
CA LEU A 80 21.27 2.76 -13.14
C LEU A 80 22.75 3.22 -13.22
N VAL A 81 23.49 2.98 -12.13
CA VAL A 81 24.95 3.15 -12.08
C VAL A 81 25.66 1.98 -12.79
N PRO A 82 26.94 2.11 -13.22
CA PRO A 82 27.64 1.02 -13.89
C PRO A 82 27.77 -0.29 -13.09
N GLY A 83 27.78 -1.42 -13.81
CA GLY A 83 27.95 -2.78 -13.29
C GLY A 83 26.92 -3.77 -13.84
N THR A 84 27.00 -5.02 -13.39
CA THR A 84 26.13 -6.11 -13.83
C THR A 84 24.75 -6.06 -13.16
N TYR A 85 23.70 -6.10 -13.99
CA TYR A 85 22.30 -6.17 -13.58
C TYR A 85 21.70 -7.53 -13.93
N SER A 86 20.93 -8.09 -12.99
CA SER A 86 19.96 -9.15 -13.27
C SER A 86 18.65 -8.53 -13.76
N ILE A 87 18.04 -9.15 -14.78
CA ILE A 87 16.80 -8.65 -15.41
C ILE A 87 15.64 -9.61 -15.11
N LYS A 88 14.49 -9.05 -14.75
CA LYS A 88 13.21 -9.75 -14.52
C LYS A 88 12.09 -9.08 -15.33
N ILE A 89 10.94 -9.75 -15.43
CA ILE A 89 9.68 -9.12 -15.88
C ILE A 89 8.52 -9.48 -14.95
N ARG A 90 7.45 -8.67 -14.96
CA ARG A 90 6.09 -9.09 -14.58
C ARG A 90 5.18 -8.97 -15.80
N ALA A 91 4.66 -10.11 -16.26
CA ALA A 91 3.62 -10.24 -17.26
C ALA A 91 2.95 -11.61 -17.09
N VAL A 92 1.68 -11.64 -16.68
CA VAL A 92 0.96 -12.90 -16.45
C VAL A 92 0.82 -13.68 -17.77
N GLY A 93 1.07 -14.99 -17.72
CA GLY A 93 1.14 -15.85 -18.89
C GLY A 93 2.52 -15.93 -19.56
N TYR A 94 3.56 -15.31 -18.99
CA TYR A 94 4.91 -15.25 -19.57
C TYR A 94 6.04 -15.45 -18.56
N GLU A 95 7.15 -16.05 -19.02
CA GLU A 95 8.38 -16.25 -18.24
C GLU A 95 9.60 -15.77 -19.05
N LEU A 96 10.43 -14.89 -18.47
CA LEU A 96 11.72 -14.55 -19.06
C LEU A 96 12.78 -15.59 -18.64
N PRO A 97 13.60 -16.13 -19.58
CA PRO A 97 14.80 -16.89 -19.24
C PRO A 97 15.75 -16.08 -18.31
N LYS A 98 16.67 -16.76 -17.62
CA LYS A 98 17.66 -16.07 -16.76
C LYS A 98 18.50 -15.11 -17.61
N THR A 99 18.32 -13.81 -17.41
CA THR A 99 18.95 -12.75 -18.20
C THR A 99 19.69 -11.75 -17.32
N SER A 100 20.82 -11.27 -17.82
CA SER A 100 21.63 -10.23 -17.19
C SER A 100 22.30 -9.35 -18.25
N VAL A 101 22.68 -8.13 -17.87
CA VAL A 101 23.35 -7.15 -18.75
C VAL A 101 24.31 -6.28 -17.94
N ASP A 102 25.44 -5.92 -18.54
CA ASP A 102 26.38 -4.97 -17.97
C ASP A 102 26.06 -3.55 -18.42
N VAL A 103 25.72 -2.69 -17.46
CA VAL A 103 25.55 -1.25 -17.68
C VAL A 103 26.94 -0.61 -17.58
N THR A 104 27.34 0.12 -18.62
CA THR A 104 28.61 0.89 -18.65
C THR A 104 28.29 2.39 -18.74
N ALA A 105 29.27 3.25 -19.02
CA ALA A 105 29.00 4.67 -19.32
C ALA A 105 28.18 4.87 -20.61
N GLN A 106 28.23 3.91 -21.55
CA GLN A 106 27.43 3.92 -22.77
C GLN A 106 26.03 3.35 -22.54
N THR A 107 25.09 3.60 -23.45
CA THR A 107 23.73 3.03 -23.38
C THR A 107 23.75 1.55 -23.76
N ALA A 108 23.42 0.67 -22.82
CA ALA A 108 23.26 -0.76 -23.09
C ALA A 108 21.98 -1.03 -23.90
N GLN A 109 22.03 -2.03 -24.78
CA GLN A 109 20.88 -2.51 -25.56
C GLN A 109 20.60 -3.97 -25.22
N LEU A 110 19.34 -4.31 -24.94
CA LEU A 110 18.92 -5.67 -24.61
C LEU A 110 17.48 -5.93 -25.04
N ASP A 111 17.28 -6.68 -26.12
CA ASP A 111 15.93 -7.15 -26.48
C ASP A 111 15.56 -8.40 -25.67
N LEU A 112 14.38 -8.36 -25.03
CA LEU A 112 13.86 -9.40 -24.15
C LEU A 112 12.84 -10.27 -24.89
N LYS A 113 13.02 -11.58 -24.78
CA LYS A 113 12.19 -12.60 -25.46
C LYS A 113 11.59 -13.57 -24.45
N PRO A 114 10.49 -13.20 -23.76
CA PRO A 114 9.83 -14.08 -22.82
C PRO A 114 9.08 -15.22 -23.53
N ASN A 115 9.12 -16.40 -22.92
CA ASN A 115 8.40 -17.58 -23.36
C ASN A 115 6.95 -17.53 -22.83
N ARG A 116 5.99 -17.97 -23.64
CA ARG A 116 4.59 -18.08 -23.23
C ARG A 116 4.40 -19.29 -22.30
N VAL A 117 3.76 -19.06 -21.16
CA VAL A 117 3.36 -20.11 -20.21
C VAL A 117 2.07 -20.77 -20.71
N THR A 118 2.07 -22.10 -20.75
CA THR A 118 0.92 -22.91 -21.22
C THR A 118 0.27 -23.76 -20.12
N SER A 119 0.93 -23.93 -18.97
CA SER A 119 0.41 -24.65 -17.80
C SER A 119 -0.55 -23.74 -17.00
N PRO A 120 -1.81 -24.13 -16.76
CA PRO A 120 -2.75 -23.33 -15.96
C PRO A 120 -2.24 -23.09 -14.53
N THR A 121 -1.63 -24.11 -13.91
CA THR A 121 -1.04 -23.99 -12.57
C THR A 121 0.15 -23.03 -12.55
N LYS A 122 0.99 -22.97 -13.58
CA LYS A 122 2.01 -21.89 -13.69
C LYS A 122 1.38 -20.50 -13.86
N VAL A 123 0.29 -20.35 -14.63
CA VAL A 123 -0.41 -19.06 -14.78
C VAL A 123 -1.00 -18.60 -13.45
N ALA A 124 -1.65 -19.48 -12.70
CA ALA A 124 -2.21 -19.17 -11.37
C ALA A 124 -1.15 -18.79 -10.32
N MET A 125 0.10 -19.26 -10.45
CA MET A 125 1.23 -18.80 -9.64
C MET A 125 1.73 -17.39 -9.99
N GLN A 126 1.31 -16.81 -11.12
CA GLN A 126 1.64 -15.44 -11.54
C GLN A 126 0.51 -14.43 -11.29
N MET A 127 -0.71 -14.92 -11.05
CA MET A 127 -1.92 -14.13 -10.80
C MET A 127 -1.95 -13.56 -9.38
N SER A 128 -2.54 -12.38 -9.24
CA SER A 128 -2.88 -11.76 -7.96
C SER A 128 -4.08 -12.44 -7.27
N ASN A 129 -4.34 -12.12 -6.01
CA ASN A 129 -5.49 -12.67 -5.27
C ASN A 129 -6.83 -12.24 -5.91
N GLY A 130 -6.92 -11.01 -6.41
CA GLY A 130 -8.10 -10.49 -7.12
C GLY A 130 -8.39 -11.23 -8.43
N GLU A 131 -7.36 -11.56 -9.22
CA GLU A 131 -7.50 -12.41 -10.41
C GLU A 131 -8.01 -13.82 -10.06
N LEU A 132 -7.52 -14.41 -8.97
CA LEU A 132 -8.00 -15.70 -8.47
C LEU A 132 -9.46 -15.61 -7.98
N LEU A 133 -9.84 -14.54 -7.26
CA LEU A 133 -11.22 -14.27 -6.82
C LEU A 133 -12.19 -14.04 -7.99
N MET A 134 -11.74 -13.42 -9.07
CA MET A 134 -12.52 -13.32 -10.32
C MET A 134 -12.67 -14.69 -11.01
N SER A 135 -11.64 -15.54 -10.94
CA SER A 135 -11.57 -16.84 -11.63
C SER A 135 -12.50 -17.89 -11.03
N VAL A 136 -12.42 -18.11 -9.71
CA VAL A 136 -13.15 -19.19 -9.02
C VAL A 136 -14.67 -19.12 -9.23
N PRO A 137 -15.39 -20.26 -9.24
CA PRO A 137 -16.85 -20.27 -9.10
C PRO A 137 -17.29 -19.86 -7.69
N GLY A 138 -18.59 -19.89 -7.40
CA GLY A 138 -19.16 -19.62 -6.06
C GLY A 138 -19.93 -18.31 -5.93
N THR A 139 -20.68 -18.18 -4.83
CA THR A 139 -21.48 -16.99 -4.49
C THR A 139 -20.60 -15.82 -4.07
N GLN A 140 -21.15 -14.61 -4.05
CA GLN A 140 -20.44 -13.43 -3.56
C GLN A 140 -20.03 -13.57 -2.09
N GLU A 141 -20.84 -14.23 -1.26
CA GLU A 141 -20.50 -14.52 0.14
C GLU A 141 -19.29 -15.48 0.24
N GLN A 142 -19.31 -16.58 -0.51
CA GLN A 142 -18.18 -17.54 -0.56
C GLN A 142 -16.88 -16.89 -1.05
N LYS A 143 -16.97 -15.94 -2.00
CA LYS A 143 -15.83 -15.15 -2.49
C LYS A 143 -15.34 -14.13 -1.46
N LEU A 144 -16.23 -13.46 -0.72
CA LEU A 144 -15.85 -12.57 0.38
C LEU A 144 -15.20 -13.34 1.55
N GLN A 145 -15.69 -14.54 1.87
CA GLN A 145 -15.08 -15.44 2.85
C GLN A 145 -13.67 -15.88 2.39
N LEU A 146 -13.50 -16.27 1.12
CA LEU A 146 -12.19 -16.59 0.53
C LEU A 146 -11.24 -15.38 0.54
N GLY A 147 -11.74 -14.19 0.19
CA GLY A 147 -11.03 -12.91 0.32
C GLY A 147 -10.69 -12.53 1.78
N GLY A 148 -11.20 -13.28 2.77
CA GLY A 148 -10.77 -13.19 4.17
C GLY A 148 -9.41 -13.86 4.42
N CYS A 149 -9.02 -14.88 3.66
CA CYS A 149 -7.73 -15.56 3.80
C CYS A 149 -6.53 -14.64 3.46
N VAL A 150 -6.75 -13.65 2.59
CA VAL A 150 -5.77 -12.66 2.11
C VAL A 150 -5.22 -11.76 3.25
N ASN A 151 -5.76 -11.85 4.47
CA ASN A 151 -5.21 -11.19 5.65
C ASN A 151 -3.94 -11.86 6.24
N CYS A 152 -3.64 -13.12 5.88
CA CYS A 152 -2.51 -13.87 6.46
C CYS A 152 -1.59 -14.55 5.40
N HIS A 153 -2.13 -14.85 4.21
CA HIS A 153 -1.38 -15.43 3.10
C HIS A 153 -2.16 -15.31 1.78
N THR A 154 -1.47 -15.50 0.65
CA THR A 154 -2.10 -15.48 -0.67
C THR A 154 -3.05 -16.67 -0.92
N LEU A 155 -3.94 -16.53 -1.91
CA LEU A 155 -4.93 -17.56 -2.25
C LEU A 155 -4.35 -18.79 -2.94
N GLN A 156 -3.16 -18.70 -3.55
CA GLN A 156 -2.47 -19.88 -4.11
C GLN A 156 -2.33 -20.98 -3.05
N ARG A 157 -2.08 -20.63 -1.77
CA ARG A 157 -1.97 -21.62 -0.69
C ARG A 157 -3.25 -22.46 -0.52
N VAL A 158 -4.42 -21.88 -0.75
CA VAL A 158 -5.71 -22.56 -0.61
C VAL A 158 -6.03 -23.34 -1.88
N LEU A 159 -5.90 -22.70 -3.04
CA LEU A 159 -6.28 -23.26 -4.34
C LEU A 159 -5.33 -24.39 -4.80
N PHE A 160 -4.05 -24.35 -4.45
CA PHE A 160 -3.11 -25.44 -4.76
C PHE A 160 -3.08 -26.53 -3.68
N SER A 161 -3.90 -26.41 -2.64
CA SER A 161 -4.05 -27.48 -1.65
C SER A 161 -4.71 -28.71 -2.27
N ARG A 162 -4.34 -29.89 -1.75
CA ARG A 162 -5.00 -31.16 -2.07
C ARG A 162 -5.93 -31.66 -0.95
N PHE A 163 -6.14 -30.86 0.09
CA PHE A 163 -7.01 -31.24 1.20
C PHE A 163 -8.47 -31.37 0.75
N ASP A 164 -9.13 -32.44 1.19
CA ASP A 164 -10.55 -32.68 0.92
C ASP A 164 -11.48 -31.74 1.73
N ALA A 165 -12.79 -31.97 1.63
CA ALA A 165 -13.80 -31.14 2.28
C ALA A 165 -13.73 -31.15 3.82
N ASP A 166 -13.40 -32.29 4.43
CA ASP A 166 -13.37 -32.47 5.88
C ASP A 166 -11.98 -32.08 6.44
N GLU A 167 -10.90 -32.37 5.72
CA GLU A 167 -9.57 -31.80 5.98
C GLU A 167 -9.58 -30.27 5.92
N MET A 168 -10.22 -29.69 4.89
CA MET A 168 -10.39 -28.23 4.81
C MET A 168 -11.27 -27.66 5.93
N ALA A 169 -12.28 -28.39 6.40
CA ALA A 169 -13.08 -27.96 7.56
C ALA A 169 -12.21 -27.82 8.82
N LEU A 170 -11.29 -28.78 9.06
CA LEU A 170 -10.31 -28.73 10.14
C LEU A 170 -9.29 -27.59 9.95
N VAL A 171 -8.83 -27.33 8.72
CA VAL A 171 -7.95 -26.18 8.41
C VAL A 171 -8.64 -24.86 8.71
N VAL A 172 -9.88 -24.67 8.24
CA VAL A 172 -10.68 -23.45 8.48
C VAL A 172 -10.94 -23.26 9.98
N GLN A 173 -11.23 -24.34 10.72
CA GLN A 173 -11.37 -24.31 12.17
C GLN A 173 -10.06 -23.91 12.88
N ARG A 174 -8.91 -24.40 12.40
CA ARG A 174 -7.61 -23.96 12.95
C ARG A 174 -7.29 -22.51 12.59
N MET A 175 -7.74 -22.02 11.44
CA MET A 175 -7.48 -20.64 11.00
C MET A 175 -8.17 -19.59 11.88
N THR A 176 -9.35 -19.86 12.45
CA THR A 176 -10.00 -18.89 13.36
C THR A 176 -9.19 -18.65 14.65
N ARG A 177 -8.35 -19.62 15.03
CA ARG A 177 -7.47 -19.56 16.22
C ARG A 177 -6.30 -18.57 16.10
N HIS A 178 -5.98 -18.14 14.89
CA HIS A 178 -4.86 -17.24 14.62
C HIS A 178 -5.24 -15.76 14.84
N THR A 179 -4.29 -14.96 15.35
CA THR A 179 -4.46 -13.49 15.49
C THR A 179 -4.36 -12.80 14.13
N ASN A 180 -4.79 -11.54 14.02
CA ASN A 180 -4.76 -10.82 12.73
C ASN A 180 -3.34 -10.58 12.20
N ASN A 181 -2.34 -10.49 13.08
CA ASN A 181 -0.91 -10.41 12.78
C ASN A 181 -0.23 -11.78 12.55
N SER A 182 -0.99 -12.83 12.27
CA SER A 182 -0.42 -14.13 11.93
C SER A 182 -0.06 -14.25 10.45
N SER A 183 1.08 -14.87 10.16
CA SER A 183 1.50 -15.29 8.83
C SER A 183 2.02 -16.74 8.83
N ILE A 184 2.49 -17.22 7.69
CA ILE A 184 3.06 -18.58 7.56
C ILE A 184 4.39 -18.73 8.33
N LEU A 185 5.16 -17.65 8.48
CA LEU A 185 6.40 -17.64 9.26
C LEU A 185 6.15 -17.32 10.74
N HIS A 186 5.12 -16.51 11.03
CA HIS A 186 4.75 -16.10 12.39
C HIS A 186 3.30 -16.53 12.71
N PRO A 187 3.05 -17.83 12.97
CA PRO A 187 1.70 -18.38 13.19
C PRO A 187 1.21 -18.12 14.63
N TRP A 188 1.03 -16.85 14.99
CA TRP A 188 0.56 -16.44 16.32
C TRP A 188 -0.85 -16.99 16.64
N MET A 189 -1.13 -17.24 17.92
CA MET A 189 -2.39 -17.85 18.37
C MET A 189 -3.10 -16.89 19.33
N ARG A 190 -4.44 -16.87 19.29
CA ARG A 190 -5.23 -16.12 20.27
C ARG A 190 -5.04 -16.71 21.67
N PRO A 191 -4.87 -15.89 22.72
CA PRO A 191 -4.82 -16.37 24.10
C PRO A 191 -6.11 -17.09 24.51
N SER A 192 -6.00 -17.90 25.57
CA SER A 192 -7.09 -18.61 26.30
C SER A 192 -7.99 -19.60 25.52
N GLU A 193 -7.83 -19.78 24.21
CA GLU A 193 -8.62 -20.76 23.47
C GLU A 193 -8.35 -22.22 23.90
N GLY A 194 -9.39 -22.90 24.39
CA GLY A 194 -9.33 -24.28 24.86
C GLY A 194 -9.18 -25.37 23.79
N PRO A 195 -9.51 -26.64 24.10
CA PRO A 195 -9.49 -27.73 23.13
C PRO A 195 -10.54 -27.48 22.03
N LEU A 196 -10.18 -27.77 20.78
CA LEU A 196 -11.14 -27.75 19.67
C LEU A 196 -12.13 -28.92 19.79
N GLY A 197 -13.42 -28.63 19.66
CA GLY A 197 -14.43 -29.61 19.29
C GLY A 197 -14.39 -29.94 17.78
N PRO A 198 -15.38 -30.65 17.23
CA PRO A 198 -15.50 -30.80 15.78
C PRO A 198 -15.77 -29.44 15.08
N PRO A 199 -15.41 -29.29 13.79
CA PRO A 199 -15.70 -28.08 13.02
C PRO A 199 -17.20 -27.72 13.01
N ALA A 200 -17.50 -26.43 13.15
CA ALA A 200 -18.87 -25.92 13.08
C ALA A 200 -19.45 -26.07 11.66
N SER A 201 -20.78 -26.10 11.53
CA SER A 201 -21.47 -26.28 10.24
C SER A 201 -21.03 -25.28 9.15
N GLY A 202 -20.77 -24.03 9.51
CA GLY A 202 -20.20 -23.02 8.59
C GLY A 202 -18.77 -23.36 8.14
N GLN A 203 -17.94 -23.91 9.02
CA GLN A 203 -16.57 -24.34 8.71
C GLN A 203 -16.57 -25.58 7.81
N VAL A 204 -17.49 -26.53 8.04
CA VAL A 204 -17.72 -27.69 7.16
C VAL A 204 -18.23 -27.27 5.77
N ASN A 205 -19.19 -26.33 5.71
CA ASN A 205 -19.72 -25.85 4.44
C ASN A 205 -18.70 -25.03 3.64
N PHE A 206 -17.87 -24.24 4.32
CA PHE A 206 -16.75 -23.54 3.68
C PHE A 206 -15.66 -24.52 3.23
N GLY A 207 -15.33 -25.54 4.05
CA GLY A 207 -14.39 -26.61 3.68
C GLY A 207 -14.78 -27.35 2.39
N LYS A 208 -16.08 -27.70 2.26
CA LYS A 208 -16.66 -28.25 1.02
C LYS A 208 -16.49 -27.32 -0.18
N TYR A 209 -16.73 -26.02 0.00
CA TYR A 209 -16.50 -25.03 -1.06
C TYR A 209 -15.01 -24.93 -1.44
N LEU A 210 -14.09 -24.88 -0.47
CA LEU A 210 -12.64 -24.85 -0.72
C LEU A 210 -12.15 -26.09 -1.46
N SER A 211 -12.64 -27.29 -1.10
CA SER A 211 -12.34 -28.53 -1.83
C SER A 211 -12.93 -28.55 -3.25
N SER A 212 -14.02 -27.81 -3.51
CA SER A 212 -14.59 -27.72 -4.87
C SER A 212 -13.85 -26.76 -5.81
N ILE A 213 -12.83 -26.06 -5.32
CA ILE A 213 -12.03 -25.08 -6.09
C ILE A 213 -10.50 -25.28 -5.95
N ASN A 214 -10.06 -26.36 -5.28
CA ASN A 214 -8.64 -26.67 -5.09
C ASN A 214 -8.20 -27.86 -5.97
N LEU A 215 -7.08 -28.52 -5.62
CA LEU A 215 -6.49 -29.65 -6.34
C LEU A 215 -6.63 -30.99 -5.58
N SER A 216 -7.67 -31.15 -4.76
CA SER A 216 -7.93 -32.41 -4.01
C SER A 216 -8.44 -33.53 -4.92
N ALA A 217 -9.32 -33.21 -5.87
CA ALA A 217 -9.88 -34.16 -6.83
C ALA A 217 -9.12 -34.22 -8.18
N THR A 218 -8.29 -33.22 -8.49
CA THR A 218 -7.69 -33.03 -9.82
C THR A 218 -6.25 -32.48 -9.78
N ASP A 219 -5.52 -32.60 -10.89
CA ASP A 219 -4.18 -32.00 -11.05
C ASP A 219 -4.18 -30.60 -11.69
N THR A 220 -5.36 -30.05 -12.00
CA THR A 220 -5.53 -28.69 -12.54
C THR A 220 -6.91 -28.13 -12.21
N PHE A 221 -7.03 -26.81 -12.18
CA PHE A 221 -8.29 -26.09 -11.96
C PHE A 221 -9.34 -26.45 -13.02
N GLU A 222 -10.54 -26.82 -12.57
CA GLU A 222 -11.70 -27.11 -13.43
C GLU A 222 -12.48 -25.85 -13.85
N PHE A 223 -11.99 -24.66 -13.50
CA PHE A 223 -12.57 -23.37 -13.84
C PHE A 223 -11.60 -22.50 -14.65
N PRO A 224 -12.11 -21.64 -15.57
CA PRO A 224 -11.26 -20.78 -16.38
C PRO A 224 -10.58 -19.68 -15.55
N LEU A 225 -9.26 -19.62 -15.64
CA LEU A 225 -8.45 -18.53 -15.06
C LEU A 225 -8.70 -17.22 -15.84
N LYS A 226 -8.95 -16.13 -15.09
CA LYS A 226 -9.24 -14.79 -15.60
C LYS A 226 -8.13 -13.84 -15.15
N THR A 227 -7.21 -13.57 -16.06
CA THR A 227 -6.09 -12.65 -15.83
C THR A 227 -6.50 -11.20 -16.07
N LEU A 228 -5.91 -10.25 -15.36
CA LEU A 228 -6.06 -8.83 -15.63
C LEU A 228 -5.30 -8.43 -16.92
N PRO A 229 -5.75 -7.39 -17.64
CA PRO A 229 -4.97 -6.82 -18.73
C PRO A 229 -3.69 -6.18 -18.19
N ARG A 230 -2.60 -6.24 -18.98
CA ARG A 230 -1.38 -5.50 -18.66
C ARG A 230 -1.62 -3.97 -18.79
N PRO A 231 -0.90 -3.13 -18.03
CA PRO A 231 -0.97 -1.66 -18.14
C PRO A 231 -0.85 -1.13 -19.57
N LYS A 232 -1.55 -0.03 -19.88
CA LYS A 232 -1.53 0.63 -21.19
C LYS A 232 -1.54 2.15 -21.08
N GLY A 233 -1.07 2.85 -22.11
CA GLY A 233 -1.14 4.32 -22.19
C GLY A 233 -0.51 5.02 -20.97
N LYS A 234 -1.29 5.83 -20.24
CA LYS A 234 -0.81 6.53 -19.02
C LYS A 234 -0.21 5.57 -17.98
N ALA A 235 -0.75 4.37 -17.83
CA ALA A 235 -0.26 3.40 -16.85
C ALA A 235 1.11 2.78 -17.19
N THR A 236 1.64 3.00 -18.40
CA THR A 236 3.04 2.64 -18.73
C THR A 236 4.03 3.79 -18.49
N GLN A 237 3.55 5.00 -18.16
CA GLN A 237 4.38 6.18 -17.93
C GLN A 237 4.75 6.28 -16.45
N VAL A 238 5.56 5.34 -15.97
CA VAL A 238 5.88 5.16 -14.55
C VAL A 238 7.24 4.48 -14.36
N ILE A 239 7.96 4.88 -13.32
CA ILE A 239 9.14 4.19 -12.80
C ILE A 239 8.81 3.68 -11.40
N TYR A 240 9.21 2.45 -11.08
CA TYR A 240 9.16 1.93 -9.71
C TYR A 240 10.56 1.82 -9.14
N THR A 241 10.72 2.16 -7.86
CA THR A 241 11.91 1.82 -7.07
C THR A 241 11.48 0.89 -5.95
N VAL A 242 11.99 -0.35 -5.98
CA VAL A 242 11.75 -1.38 -4.95
C VAL A 242 12.97 -1.43 -4.04
N TYR A 243 12.73 -1.39 -2.74
CA TYR A 243 13.74 -1.51 -1.69
C TYR A 243 13.51 -2.81 -0.92
N ASP A 244 14.44 -3.76 -1.04
CA ASP A 244 14.45 -4.98 -0.24
C ASP A 244 14.86 -4.67 1.21
N LEU A 245 14.03 -5.08 2.17
CA LEU A 245 14.31 -4.96 3.60
C LEU A 245 15.32 -6.02 4.06
N PRO A 246 16.11 -5.75 5.12
CA PRO A 246 17.29 -6.56 5.48
C PRO A 246 16.94 -7.95 5.99
N ARG A 247 15.77 -8.11 6.63
CA ARG A 247 15.25 -9.42 7.03
C ARG A 247 14.36 -10.02 5.93
N PRO A 248 14.43 -11.34 5.69
CA PRO A 248 13.54 -12.04 4.75
C PRO A 248 12.13 -12.26 5.33
N ASP A 249 11.95 -12.07 6.64
CA ASP A 249 10.69 -12.18 7.38
C ASP A 249 10.16 -10.81 7.84
N ALA A 250 10.73 -9.71 7.33
CA ALA A 250 10.15 -8.38 7.56
C ALA A 250 8.80 -8.27 6.87
N SER A 251 7.81 -7.69 7.56
CA SER A 251 6.42 -7.59 7.12
C SER A 251 5.91 -6.15 7.24
N PRO A 252 6.33 -5.21 6.37
CA PRO A 252 5.98 -3.79 6.48
C PRO A 252 4.47 -3.56 6.33
N HIS A 253 3.83 -2.93 7.33
CA HIS A 253 2.38 -2.66 7.32
C HIS A 253 2.04 -1.21 6.97
N ASP A 254 2.64 -0.27 7.71
CA ASP A 254 2.51 1.18 7.52
C ASP A 254 3.89 1.79 7.22
N GLU A 255 3.90 2.89 6.50
CA GLU A 255 5.12 3.67 6.22
C GLU A 255 4.86 5.17 6.16
N VAL A 256 5.77 5.98 6.71
CA VAL A 256 5.63 7.45 6.84
C VAL A 256 6.98 8.15 6.61
N PHE A 257 6.96 9.41 6.15
CA PHE A 257 8.17 10.21 6.04
C PHE A 257 8.56 10.93 7.34
N ASP A 258 9.85 11.03 7.61
CA ASP A 258 10.37 12.12 8.45
C ASP A 258 10.68 13.39 7.65
N ALA A 259 10.90 14.49 8.36
CA ALA A 259 11.23 15.79 7.77
C ALA A 259 12.62 15.86 7.07
N GLN A 260 13.37 14.75 6.98
CA GLN A 260 14.58 14.62 6.17
C GLN A 260 14.35 13.78 4.91
N GLY A 261 13.16 13.20 4.77
CA GLY A 261 12.77 12.31 3.67
C GLY A 261 13.31 10.89 3.82
N ASN A 262 13.60 10.41 5.04
CA ASN A 262 13.71 8.97 5.27
C ASN A 262 12.31 8.37 5.41
N VAL A 263 12.16 7.09 5.07
CA VAL A 263 10.90 6.35 5.25
C VAL A 263 11.01 5.50 6.51
N TRP A 264 10.10 5.71 7.45
CA TRP A 264 9.93 4.85 8.63
C TRP A 264 8.82 3.83 8.37
N TYR A 265 8.98 2.59 8.80
CA TYR A 265 7.97 1.54 8.62
C TYR A 265 7.77 0.67 9.87
N SER A 266 6.53 0.21 10.11
CA SER A 266 6.17 -0.78 11.14
C SER A 266 6.32 -2.21 10.61
N ASP A 267 6.74 -3.17 11.45
CA ASP A 267 6.64 -4.60 11.12
C ASP A 267 5.38 -5.23 11.73
N PHE A 268 4.56 -5.88 10.92
CA PHE A 268 3.30 -6.47 11.34
C PHE A 268 3.44 -7.77 12.15
N ASN A 269 4.57 -8.46 12.09
CA ASN A 269 4.70 -9.86 12.55
C ASN A 269 5.77 -10.05 13.63
N SER A 270 6.73 -9.12 13.71
CA SER A 270 7.92 -9.17 14.54
C SER A 270 8.10 -7.86 15.33
N GLN A 271 8.77 -7.89 16.50
CA GLN A 271 9.01 -6.70 17.32
C GLN A 271 10.05 -5.72 16.72
N PHE A 272 9.77 -5.12 15.57
CA PHE A 272 10.64 -4.14 14.92
C PHE A 272 9.85 -2.98 14.29
N PHE A 273 10.49 -1.81 14.23
CA PHE A 273 10.25 -0.83 13.19
C PHE A 273 11.58 -0.45 12.53
N GLY A 274 11.56 0.07 11.31
CA GLY A 274 12.77 0.40 10.58
C GLY A 274 12.77 1.79 9.96
N LYS A 275 13.97 2.33 9.72
CA LYS A 275 14.24 3.53 8.93
C LYS A 275 14.98 3.14 7.66
N LEU A 276 14.40 3.42 6.50
CA LEU A 276 15.02 3.37 5.18
C LEU A 276 15.50 4.77 4.77
N ASP A 277 16.78 4.90 4.41
CA ASP A 277 17.24 6.02 3.57
C ASP A 277 16.95 5.69 2.09
N PRO A 278 16.00 6.36 1.42
CA PRO A 278 15.61 6.04 0.06
C PRO A 278 16.67 6.43 -1.00
N LYS A 279 17.72 7.18 -0.62
CA LYS A 279 18.83 7.57 -1.51
C LYS A 279 19.89 6.47 -1.60
N THR A 280 20.16 5.77 -0.51
CA THR A 280 21.18 4.70 -0.45
C THR A 280 20.60 3.29 -0.42
N GLY A 281 19.33 3.11 -0.05
CA GLY A 281 18.74 1.79 0.17
C GLY A 281 19.23 1.12 1.46
N LYS A 282 19.84 1.89 2.37
CA LYS A 282 20.24 1.42 3.70
C LYS A 282 19.03 1.44 4.63
N VAL A 283 18.80 0.32 5.32
CA VAL A 283 17.83 0.20 6.41
C VAL A 283 18.56 0.10 7.76
N VAL A 284 17.96 0.66 8.81
CA VAL A 284 18.28 0.41 10.21
C VAL A 284 16.99 -0.03 10.91
N GLU A 285 16.97 -1.23 11.48
CA GLU A 285 15.84 -1.73 12.27
C GLU A 285 16.09 -1.55 13.77
N TYR A 286 15.05 -1.19 14.50
CA TYR A 286 15.05 -0.93 15.94
C TYR A 286 14.13 -1.94 16.64
N SER A 287 14.66 -2.68 17.60
CA SER A 287 13.92 -3.71 18.34
C SER A 287 12.93 -3.06 19.33
N VAL A 288 11.67 -3.48 19.30
CA VAL A 288 10.57 -2.86 20.04
C VAL A 288 10.32 -3.62 21.36
N PRO A 289 10.46 -2.97 22.53
CA PRO A 289 10.22 -3.59 23.84
C PRO A 289 8.87 -4.30 23.93
N GLN A 290 8.84 -5.46 24.61
CA GLN A 290 7.60 -6.18 24.92
C GLN A 290 7.01 -5.70 26.24
N ALA A 291 5.70 -5.49 26.28
CA ALA A 291 4.94 -5.14 27.48
C ALA A 291 4.25 -6.36 28.11
N ARG A 292 4.07 -7.44 27.34
CA ARG A 292 3.38 -8.68 27.69
C ARG A 292 4.24 -9.87 27.24
N LEU A 293 4.30 -10.93 28.03
CA LEU A 293 5.23 -12.06 27.81
C LEU A 293 4.47 -13.39 27.64
N GLY A 294 5.13 -14.36 27.01
CA GLY A 294 4.55 -15.68 26.69
C GLY A 294 4.03 -15.74 25.24
N GLN A 295 2.96 -16.50 25.01
CA GLN A 295 2.36 -16.68 23.68
C GLN A 295 1.44 -15.49 23.31
N ILE A 296 1.99 -14.28 23.36
CA ILE A 296 1.36 -13.05 22.87
C ILE A 296 1.97 -12.72 21.51
N ALA A 297 1.12 -12.30 20.57
CA ALA A 297 1.58 -11.98 19.22
C ALA A 297 2.55 -10.78 19.20
N GLN A 298 3.36 -10.73 18.15
CA GLN A 298 4.38 -9.69 17.94
C GLN A 298 4.09 -8.87 16.69
N GLY A 299 4.73 -7.70 16.61
CA GLY A 299 4.49 -6.72 15.57
C GLY A 299 3.46 -5.67 15.94
N GLY A 300 3.34 -4.68 15.06
CA GLY A 300 2.52 -3.50 15.22
C GLY A 300 1.87 -3.08 13.91
N LEU A 301 0.88 -2.19 14.01
CA LEU A 301 0.11 -1.75 12.85
C LEU A 301 0.59 -0.36 12.41
N GLN A 302 0.11 0.71 13.05
CA GLN A 302 0.51 2.06 12.67
C GLN A 302 1.94 2.42 13.09
N ILE A 303 2.62 3.19 12.23
CA ILE A 303 3.75 4.04 12.56
C ILE A 303 3.43 5.48 12.12
N ASP A 304 3.83 6.48 12.91
CA ASP A 304 3.52 7.89 12.63
C ASP A 304 4.57 8.83 13.26
N VAL A 305 4.57 10.12 12.90
CA VAL A 305 5.59 11.12 13.27
C VAL A 305 4.92 12.41 13.78
N ASP A 306 5.35 12.91 14.94
CA ASP A 306 4.88 14.20 15.46
C ASP A 306 5.63 15.41 14.89
N LYS A 307 5.17 16.63 15.23
CA LYS A 307 5.78 17.89 14.79
C LYS A 307 7.23 18.07 15.29
N GLU A 308 7.63 17.38 16.35
CA GLU A 308 9.01 17.39 16.86
C GLU A 308 9.92 16.39 16.12
N GLY A 309 9.36 15.50 15.30
CA GLY A 309 10.08 14.45 14.59
C GLY A 309 10.32 13.19 15.44
N ARG A 310 9.51 12.95 16.48
CA ARG A 310 9.52 11.69 17.25
C ARG A 310 8.60 10.68 16.58
N ILE A 311 9.03 9.43 16.56
CA ILE A 311 8.32 8.31 15.92
C ILE A 311 7.40 7.64 16.95
N TYR A 312 6.16 7.35 16.57
CA TYR A 312 5.17 6.65 17.38
C TYR A 312 4.82 5.32 16.69
N TYR A 313 4.73 4.24 17.46
CA TYR A 313 4.51 2.88 16.95
C TYR A 313 3.41 2.16 17.75
N GLY A 314 2.40 1.66 17.02
CA GLY A 314 1.24 0.95 17.54
C GLY A 314 1.53 -0.53 17.80
N ASN A 315 1.98 -0.87 19.00
CA ASN A 315 2.43 -2.20 19.37
C ASN A 315 1.23 -3.11 19.73
N MET A 316 0.47 -3.50 18.70
CA MET A 316 -0.83 -4.20 18.71
C MET A 316 -1.14 -5.06 19.93
N SER A 317 -0.70 -6.32 19.93
CA SER A 317 -1.04 -7.31 20.96
C SER A 317 -0.29 -7.07 22.27
N GLN A 318 0.77 -6.27 22.23
CA GLN A 318 1.50 -5.78 23.41
C GLN A 318 0.74 -4.64 24.13
N MET A 319 -0.29 -4.05 23.50
CA MET A 319 -1.19 -3.04 24.07
C MET A 319 -0.47 -1.84 24.71
N GLN A 320 0.50 -1.30 23.96
CA GLN A 320 1.26 -0.13 24.35
C GLN A 320 1.58 0.79 23.16
N ILE A 321 1.65 2.08 23.45
CA ILE A 321 2.26 3.08 22.58
C ILE A 321 3.78 3.03 22.82
N VAL A 322 4.57 2.98 21.76
CA VAL A 322 6.02 3.14 21.83
C VAL A 322 6.41 4.45 21.14
N ARG A 323 7.06 5.35 21.88
CA ARG A 323 7.63 6.60 21.35
C ARG A 323 9.14 6.48 21.23
N PHE A 324 9.71 6.91 20.13
CA PHE A 324 11.14 6.90 19.86
C PHE A 324 11.61 8.27 19.39
N ASP A 325 12.66 8.80 20.01
CA ASP A 325 13.34 10.02 19.54
C ASP A 325 14.55 9.66 18.67
N PRO A 326 14.51 9.89 17.34
CA PRO A 326 15.61 9.55 16.44
C PRO A 326 16.87 10.43 16.63
N LYS A 327 16.84 11.45 17.50
CA LYS A 327 18.00 12.30 17.84
C LYS A 327 18.81 11.74 19.01
N THR A 328 18.17 11.01 19.92
CA THR A 328 18.80 10.40 21.11
C THR A 328 18.79 8.87 21.08
N GLU A 329 18.08 8.27 20.12
CA GLU A 329 17.76 6.84 19.99
C GLU A 329 17.10 6.23 21.25
N LYS A 330 16.47 7.08 22.09
CA LYS A 330 15.72 6.66 23.27
C LYS A 330 14.32 6.16 22.88
N MET A 331 13.92 5.01 23.40
CA MET A 331 12.53 4.56 23.44
C MET A 331 11.86 4.86 24.79
N GLU A 332 10.56 5.13 24.75
CA GLU A 332 9.65 5.28 25.89
C GLU A 332 8.37 4.50 25.60
N THR A 333 7.78 3.87 26.62
CA THR A 333 6.61 3.01 26.47
C THR A 333 5.47 3.42 27.38
N PHE A 334 4.24 3.39 26.87
CA PHE A 334 3.04 3.82 27.55
C PHE A 334 1.96 2.75 27.38
N LYS A 335 1.60 2.04 28.46
CA LYS A 335 0.62 0.96 28.42
C LYS A 335 -0.80 1.50 28.59
N VAL A 336 -1.77 0.91 27.89
CA VAL A 336 -3.19 1.17 28.12
C VAL A 336 -3.54 0.77 29.57
N PRO A 337 -4.27 1.59 30.36
CA PRO A 337 -4.49 1.36 31.78
C PRO A 337 -5.62 0.34 32.07
N VAL A 338 -5.52 -0.83 31.45
CA VAL A 338 -6.47 -1.96 31.60
C VAL A 338 -5.71 -3.20 32.05
N PRO A 339 -6.21 -4.01 33.01
CA PRO A 339 -5.57 -5.24 33.47
C PRO A 339 -5.26 -6.22 32.32
N GLU A 340 -4.10 -6.89 32.36
CA GLU A 340 -3.70 -7.80 31.28
C GLU A 340 -4.68 -8.96 31.04
N SER A 341 -5.41 -9.37 32.08
CA SER A 341 -6.50 -10.35 32.00
C SER A 341 -7.66 -9.96 31.07
N GLU A 342 -7.84 -8.66 30.81
CA GLU A 342 -8.96 -8.10 30.04
C GLU A 342 -8.56 -7.68 28.63
N LEU A 343 -7.25 -7.58 28.34
CA LEU A 343 -6.71 -7.19 27.02
C LEU A 343 -6.95 -8.23 25.93
N GLY A 344 -7.18 -9.49 26.29
CA GLY A 344 -7.33 -10.60 25.34
C GLY A 344 -6.13 -10.74 24.40
N ASP A 345 -6.41 -10.89 23.10
CA ASP A 345 -5.40 -10.91 22.04
C ASP A 345 -4.78 -9.53 21.73
N GLY A 346 -5.44 -8.43 22.11
CA GLY A 346 -4.93 -7.06 22.01
C GLY A 346 -4.82 -6.55 20.57
N HIS A 347 -5.64 -5.56 20.23
CA HIS A 347 -5.76 -5.04 18.86
C HIS A 347 -5.64 -3.51 18.82
N LEU A 348 -4.62 -2.93 19.46
CA LEU A 348 -4.25 -1.53 19.27
C LEU A 348 -3.89 -1.32 17.79
N THR A 349 -4.79 -0.73 17.01
CA THR A 349 -4.59 -0.51 15.56
C THR A 349 -3.90 0.81 15.29
N MET A 350 -4.40 1.91 15.87
CA MET A 350 -4.00 3.26 15.49
C MET A 350 -3.53 4.11 16.65
N ILE A 351 -2.67 5.08 16.33
CA ILE A 351 -2.17 6.18 17.14
C ILE A 351 -1.99 7.36 16.19
N ASP A 352 -2.76 8.43 16.31
CA ASP A 352 -2.52 9.70 15.60
C ASP A 352 -1.83 10.70 16.55
N PRO A 353 -0.50 10.85 16.47
CA PRO A 353 0.28 11.83 17.23
C PRO A 353 0.33 13.21 16.55
N SER A 354 -0.18 13.33 15.32
CA SER A 354 0.23 14.37 14.36
C SER A 354 -0.17 15.78 14.80
N GLN A 355 -1.22 15.90 15.62
CA GLN A 355 -1.76 17.17 16.11
C GLN A 355 -1.54 17.41 17.61
N GLN A 356 -0.90 16.49 18.34
CA GLN A 356 -0.75 16.57 19.82
C GLN A 356 -0.09 17.86 20.33
N HIS A 357 0.66 18.56 19.48
CA HIS A 357 1.25 19.88 19.78
C HIS A 357 0.23 20.99 20.12
N LEU A 358 -1.06 20.81 19.82
CA LEU A 358 -2.11 21.82 20.06
C LEU A 358 -2.62 21.84 21.51
N ASP A 359 -2.67 20.69 22.17
CA ASP A 359 -3.32 20.50 23.49
C ASP A 359 -2.68 19.40 24.36
N SER A 360 -1.61 18.75 23.89
CA SER A 360 -0.91 17.59 24.48
C SER A 360 -1.68 16.25 24.45
N PHE A 361 -2.76 16.13 23.69
CA PHE A 361 -3.49 14.87 23.50
C PHE A 361 -3.29 14.28 22.10
N LEU A 362 -3.15 12.95 22.05
CA LEU A 362 -3.20 12.16 20.83
C LEU A 362 -4.46 11.27 20.81
N TRP A 363 -4.82 10.76 19.64
CA TRP A 363 -5.89 9.78 19.49
C TRP A 363 -5.31 8.38 19.34
N MET A 364 -5.91 7.39 19.99
CA MET A 364 -5.53 5.97 19.86
C MET A 364 -6.78 5.12 19.65
N ASN A 365 -6.70 4.05 18.86
CA ASN A 365 -7.80 3.10 18.69
C ASN A 365 -7.38 1.65 18.93
N VAL A 366 -8.25 0.92 19.63
CA VAL A 366 -8.17 -0.52 19.85
C VAL A 366 -9.37 -1.17 19.19
N ALA A 367 -9.13 -1.85 18.06
CA ALA A 367 -10.19 -2.45 17.26
C ALA A 367 -10.71 -3.77 17.87
N PHE A 368 -11.77 -4.31 17.25
CA PHE A 368 -12.24 -5.70 17.45
C PHE A 368 -12.63 -6.12 18.87
N ALA A 369 -13.23 -5.21 19.66
CA ALA A 369 -14.01 -5.55 20.86
C ALA A 369 -13.24 -6.36 21.93
N THR A 370 -11.96 -6.02 22.15
CA THR A 370 -11.06 -6.62 23.14
C THR A 370 -11.40 -6.16 24.57
N GLY A 371 -12.54 -6.60 25.10
CA GLY A 371 -12.99 -6.28 26.46
C GLY A 371 -13.12 -4.77 26.71
N GLU A 372 -12.78 -4.32 27.91
CA GLU A 372 -12.86 -2.91 28.31
C GLU A 372 -11.81 -2.01 27.62
N ALA A 373 -10.76 -2.60 27.03
CA ALA A 373 -9.78 -1.86 26.25
C ALA A 373 -10.27 -1.49 24.84
N GLY A 374 -11.28 -2.20 24.31
CA GLY A 374 -11.71 -2.11 22.91
C GLY A 374 -12.56 -0.87 22.60
N GLY A 375 -11.94 0.15 22.02
CA GLY A 375 -12.57 1.39 21.60
C GLY A 375 -11.56 2.47 21.22
N THR A 376 -12.05 3.70 21.07
CA THR A 376 -11.21 4.88 20.79
C THR A 376 -10.88 5.61 22.08
N TRP A 377 -9.66 6.12 22.20
CA TRP A 377 -9.11 6.74 23.40
C TRP A 377 -8.48 8.10 23.06
N HIS A 378 -8.73 9.09 23.92
CA HIS A 378 -8.05 10.39 23.89
C HIS A 378 -6.98 10.40 25.00
N VAL A 379 -5.71 10.57 24.63
CA VAL A 379 -4.57 10.20 25.50
C VAL A 379 -3.54 11.32 25.62
N ASN A 380 -3.23 11.74 26.84
CA ASN A 380 -2.08 12.61 27.13
C ASN A 380 -0.97 11.81 27.80
N LEU A 381 0.12 11.58 27.04
CA LEU A 381 1.26 10.78 27.49
C LEU A 381 2.11 11.46 28.56
N ALA A 382 2.12 12.79 28.64
CA ALA A 382 2.91 13.54 29.60
C ALA A 382 2.31 13.49 31.02
N THR A 383 0.97 13.46 31.12
CA THR A 383 0.24 13.31 32.39
C THR A 383 -0.21 11.87 32.65
N ASN A 384 0.07 10.94 31.74
CA ASN A 384 -0.46 9.57 31.72
C ASN A 384 -2.00 9.52 31.89
N THR A 385 -2.70 10.43 31.22
CA THR A 385 -4.17 10.53 31.25
C THR A 385 -4.77 9.84 30.03
N TRP A 386 -5.69 8.91 30.25
CA TRP A 386 -6.33 8.11 29.21
C TRP A 386 -7.84 8.20 29.35
N THR A 387 -8.52 8.76 28.35
CA THR A 387 -9.97 8.92 28.35
C THR A 387 -10.57 7.97 27.31
N HIS A 388 -11.28 6.93 27.76
CA HIS A 388 -12.03 6.05 26.86
C HIS A 388 -13.26 6.79 26.32
N MET A 389 -13.42 6.83 24.99
CA MET A 389 -14.57 7.44 24.35
C MET A 389 -15.84 6.63 24.62
N THR A 390 -16.83 7.27 25.21
CA THR A 390 -18.17 6.70 25.43
C THR A 390 -19.20 7.45 24.60
N TYR A 391 -20.26 6.75 24.20
CA TYR A 391 -21.29 7.27 23.30
C TYR A 391 -22.67 7.16 23.97
N PRO A 392 -23.60 8.11 23.75
CA PRO A 392 -24.94 8.06 24.33
C PRO A 392 -25.68 6.73 24.06
N PRO A 393 -26.51 6.23 25.00
CA PRO A 393 -27.32 5.05 24.78
C PRO A 393 -28.19 5.17 23.51
N GLY A 394 -28.09 4.19 22.62
CA GLY A 394 -28.76 4.21 21.31
C GLY A 394 -27.97 4.87 20.17
N SER A 395 -26.78 5.41 20.42
CA SER A 395 -25.85 5.86 19.36
C SER A 395 -25.49 4.72 18.39
N PRO A 396 -25.19 5.04 17.12
CA PRO A 396 -24.64 4.07 16.18
C PRO A 396 -23.32 3.47 16.68
N ARG A 397 -23.04 2.22 16.29
CA ARG A 397 -21.80 1.51 16.62
C ARG A 397 -20.58 2.33 16.17
N ALA A 398 -19.79 2.80 17.13
CA ALA A 398 -18.58 3.60 16.92
C ALA A 398 -17.33 2.82 17.40
N GLN A 399 -17.16 1.61 16.86
CA GLN A 399 -15.92 0.84 17.02
C GLN A 399 -15.08 1.08 15.76
N ALA A 400 -14.06 1.93 15.85
CA ALA A 400 -13.21 2.22 14.70
C ALA A 400 -12.30 1.05 14.35
N TYR A 401 -11.94 0.97 13.08
CA TYR A 401 -10.70 0.35 12.64
C TYR A 401 -9.58 1.40 12.58
N ASP A 402 -9.92 2.58 12.04
CA ASP A 402 -9.03 3.73 11.88
C ASP A 402 -9.62 5.01 12.51
N VAL A 403 -8.75 5.89 12.99
CA VAL A 403 -9.04 7.19 13.59
C VAL A 403 -7.96 8.20 13.20
N VAL A 404 -8.37 9.37 12.68
CA VAL A 404 -7.43 10.44 12.24
C VAL A 404 -7.87 11.83 12.71
N ALA A 405 -6.90 12.71 12.95
CA ALA A 405 -7.08 14.02 13.58
C ALA A 405 -7.00 15.19 12.58
N ASP A 406 -8.00 16.08 12.61
CA ASP A 406 -8.00 17.31 11.81
C ASP A 406 -7.06 18.39 12.35
N SER A 407 -6.89 19.51 11.63
CA SER A 407 -5.98 20.59 12.03
C SER A 407 -6.35 21.31 13.35
N HIS A 408 -7.44 20.89 14.01
CA HIS A 408 -7.92 21.38 15.30
C HIS A 408 -7.90 20.29 16.41
N ASN A 409 -7.32 19.11 16.11
CA ASN A 409 -7.28 17.88 16.91
C ASN A 409 -8.64 17.20 17.14
N ASN A 410 -9.64 17.41 16.28
CA ASN A 410 -10.87 16.63 16.30
C ASN A 410 -10.67 15.31 15.55
N MET A 411 -11.30 14.23 16.01
CA MET A 411 -11.09 12.88 15.47
C MET A 411 -12.21 12.45 14.54
N TYR A 412 -11.82 11.86 13.40
CA TYR A 412 -12.70 11.17 12.47
C TYR A 412 -12.50 9.66 12.56
N GLY A 413 -13.51 8.93 13.03
CA GLY A 413 -13.48 7.48 13.20
C GLY A 413 -14.24 6.74 12.11
N MET A 414 -13.70 5.59 11.68
CA MET A 414 -14.24 4.83 10.54
C MET A 414 -14.09 3.31 10.65
N GLN A 415 -14.97 2.56 9.97
CA GLN A 415 -14.94 1.09 9.97
C GLN A 415 -15.56 0.50 8.68
N MET A 416 -14.87 -0.47 8.07
CA MET A 416 -15.16 -1.03 6.74
C MET A 416 -16.51 -1.76 6.56
N ASN A 417 -17.15 -2.14 7.67
CA ASN A 417 -18.44 -2.82 7.74
C ASN A 417 -19.54 -1.90 8.34
N ASN A 418 -19.25 -0.61 8.51
CA ASN A 418 -20.15 0.39 9.09
C ASN A 418 -20.57 1.41 8.03
N ASP A 419 -21.81 1.87 8.10
CA ASP A 419 -22.40 2.76 7.11
C ASP A 419 -22.31 4.24 7.49
N LYS A 420 -21.43 4.55 8.45
CA LYS A 420 -21.24 5.88 9.01
C LYS A 420 -19.77 6.21 9.25
N LEU A 421 -19.39 7.44 8.92
CA LEU A 421 -18.24 8.15 9.47
C LEU A 421 -18.71 8.84 10.76
N TRP A 422 -17.84 9.04 11.75
CA TRP A 422 -18.16 9.90 12.89
C TRP A 422 -17.05 10.89 13.19
N PHE A 423 -17.46 12.07 13.66
CA PHE A 423 -16.61 13.16 14.12
C PHE A 423 -16.75 13.28 15.63
N THR A 424 -15.64 13.43 16.34
CA THR A 424 -15.58 13.73 17.77
C THR A 424 -14.78 15.02 17.99
N ASP A 425 -15.41 16.04 18.57
CA ASP A 425 -14.76 17.29 18.93
C ASP A 425 -13.72 17.07 20.05
N GLY A 426 -12.47 17.49 19.85
CA GLY A 426 -11.37 17.15 20.75
C GLY A 426 -11.39 17.82 22.13
N LYS A 427 -12.23 18.85 22.31
CA LYS A 427 -12.29 19.66 23.54
C LYS A 427 -13.51 19.34 24.40
N THR A 428 -14.60 18.94 23.77
CA THR A 428 -15.88 18.60 24.41
C THR A 428 -16.18 17.10 24.39
N LEU A 429 -15.44 16.33 23.59
CA LEU A 429 -15.60 14.88 23.39
C LEU A 429 -16.98 14.47 22.87
N GLN A 430 -17.76 15.42 22.34
CA GLN A 430 -19.07 15.16 21.74
C GLN A 430 -18.92 14.57 20.35
N THR A 431 -19.69 13.51 20.07
CA THR A 431 -19.62 12.76 18.81
C THR A 431 -20.89 12.93 17.97
N ILE A 432 -20.73 13.11 16.65
CA ILE A 432 -21.80 13.13 15.65
C ILE A 432 -21.47 12.21 14.47
N TRP A 433 -22.49 11.68 13.80
CA TRP A 433 -22.35 10.69 12.73
C TRP A 433 -22.83 11.22 11.37
N TYR A 434 -22.15 10.80 10.31
CA TYR A 434 -22.46 11.11 8.91
C TYR A 434 -22.67 9.81 8.13
N ASP A 435 -23.77 9.70 7.39
CA ASP A 435 -24.12 8.48 6.63
C ASP A 435 -23.40 8.40 5.28
N PHE A 436 -22.74 7.27 5.01
CA PHE A 436 -22.27 6.94 3.66
C PHE A 436 -23.47 6.74 2.71
N PRO A 437 -23.44 7.31 1.49
CA PRO A 437 -24.42 7.04 0.45
C PRO A 437 -24.60 5.55 0.16
N THR A 438 -23.49 4.81 -0.01
CA THR A 438 -23.53 3.37 -0.31
C THR A 438 -23.40 2.55 0.97
N LYS A 439 -24.37 1.66 1.22
CA LYS A 439 -24.44 0.82 2.43
C LYS A 439 -23.63 -0.49 2.29
N GLY A 440 -23.27 -1.09 3.42
CA GLY A 440 -22.37 -2.26 3.53
C GLY A 440 -20.91 -1.99 3.17
N SER A 441 -20.45 -0.73 3.13
CA SER A 441 -19.25 -0.38 2.34
C SER A 441 -18.30 0.68 2.92
N GLY A 442 -18.35 0.97 4.23
CA GLY A 442 -17.60 2.06 4.87
C GLY A 442 -16.08 2.11 4.59
N CYS A 443 -15.48 3.24 4.93
CA CYS A 443 -14.02 3.42 4.91
C CYS A 443 -13.32 2.40 5.84
N ARG A 444 -12.21 1.81 5.38
CA ARG A 444 -11.32 0.98 6.21
C ARG A 444 -10.26 1.84 6.88
N ARG A 445 -9.48 2.56 6.09
CA ARG A 445 -8.49 3.56 6.51
C ARG A 445 -8.60 4.82 5.68
N GLY A 446 -8.02 5.91 6.18
CA GLY A 446 -8.05 7.20 5.52
C GLY A 446 -7.16 8.25 6.16
N HIS A 447 -7.04 9.40 5.50
CA HIS A 447 -6.14 10.51 5.86
C HIS A 447 -6.87 11.85 5.81
N ILE A 448 -6.37 12.85 6.54
CA ILE A 448 -6.82 14.24 6.46
C ILE A 448 -5.97 15.03 5.45
N ASP A 449 -6.60 15.93 4.68
CA ASP A 449 -5.88 16.88 3.82
C ASP A 449 -5.76 18.30 4.40
N SER A 450 -5.03 19.17 3.70
CA SER A 450 -4.82 20.58 4.06
C SER A 450 -6.09 21.46 4.14
N GLN A 451 -7.27 20.88 3.93
CA GLN A 451 -8.57 21.54 4.04
C GLN A 451 -9.51 20.87 5.05
N ASP A 452 -8.98 20.02 5.94
CA ASP A 452 -9.70 19.19 6.92
C ASP A 452 -10.66 18.16 6.28
N ARG A 453 -10.47 17.79 5.01
CA ARG A 453 -11.30 16.77 4.34
C ARG A 453 -10.75 15.39 4.63
N VAL A 454 -11.63 14.45 4.98
CA VAL A 454 -11.28 13.04 5.20
C VAL A 454 -11.30 12.33 3.85
N TRP A 455 -10.21 11.67 3.49
CA TRP A 455 -10.10 10.81 2.30
C TRP A 455 -9.93 9.37 2.73
N CYS A 456 -10.47 8.39 2.01
CA CYS A 456 -10.44 7.00 2.49
C CYS A 456 -10.53 5.90 1.41
N GLY A 457 -10.05 4.71 1.77
CA GLY A 457 -10.28 3.47 1.05
C GLY A 457 -11.57 2.78 1.50
N LYS A 458 -12.57 2.66 0.60
CA LYS A 458 -13.80 1.89 0.84
C LYS A 458 -13.58 0.41 0.51
N PHE A 459 -12.86 -0.26 1.40
CA PHE A 459 -12.32 -1.62 1.22
C PHE A 459 -13.34 -2.65 0.70
N ASN A 460 -14.51 -2.78 1.33
CA ASN A 460 -15.55 -3.71 0.88
C ASN A 460 -16.36 -3.20 -0.33
N GLY A 461 -16.40 -1.88 -0.54
CA GLY A 461 -17.10 -1.25 -1.66
C GLY A 461 -16.30 -1.19 -2.97
N ASN A 462 -15.03 -1.58 -2.97
CA ASN A 462 -14.12 -1.43 -4.10
C ASN A 462 -14.07 0.02 -4.64
N ALA A 463 -14.04 0.99 -3.74
CA ALA A 463 -14.17 2.40 -4.05
C ALA A 463 -13.18 3.26 -3.23
N LEU A 464 -13.04 4.52 -3.63
CA LEU A 464 -12.43 5.59 -2.84
C LEU A 464 -13.52 6.57 -2.43
N ALA A 465 -13.34 7.30 -1.33
CA ALA A 465 -14.29 8.34 -0.92
C ALA A 465 -13.63 9.54 -0.24
N MET A 466 -14.41 10.63 -0.16
CA MET A 466 -14.04 11.89 0.46
C MET A 466 -15.23 12.45 1.25
N PHE A 467 -15.00 12.87 2.49
CA PHE A 467 -15.92 13.68 3.29
C PHE A 467 -15.39 15.10 3.45
N ASP A 468 -16.19 16.08 3.05
CA ASP A 468 -15.90 17.50 3.29
C ASP A 468 -16.74 18.01 4.48
N PRO A 469 -16.12 18.42 5.62
CA PRO A 469 -16.86 18.92 6.77
C PRO A 469 -17.57 20.25 6.52
N LYS A 470 -17.12 21.06 5.54
CA LYS A 470 -17.70 22.38 5.24
C LYS A 470 -19.06 22.24 4.56
N THR A 471 -19.20 21.30 3.61
CA THR A 471 -20.48 20.96 2.98
C THR A 471 -21.22 19.79 3.63
N LYS A 472 -20.57 19.07 4.56
CA LYS A 472 -21.04 17.82 5.20
C LYS A 472 -21.39 16.73 4.19
N LYS A 473 -20.75 16.75 3.01
CA LYS A 473 -21.02 15.86 1.89
C LYS A 473 -19.97 14.76 1.81
N ILE A 474 -20.43 13.52 1.65
CA ILE A 474 -19.60 12.40 1.19
C ILE A 474 -19.70 12.29 -0.34
N THR A 475 -18.57 12.10 -1.01
CA THR A 475 -18.46 11.78 -2.45
C THR A 475 -17.68 10.48 -2.61
N GLU A 476 -18.09 9.63 -3.54
CA GLU A 476 -17.55 8.26 -3.72
C GLU A 476 -17.21 8.01 -5.19
N TRP A 477 -16.13 7.27 -5.45
CA TRP A 477 -15.68 6.87 -6.79
C TRP A 477 -15.34 5.38 -6.80
N ASN A 478 -16.06 4.59 -7.59
CA ASN A 478 -15.78 3.17 -7.77
C ASN A 478 -14.46 2.96 -8.52
N VAL A 479 -13.57 2.12 -8.00
CA VAL A 479 -12.33 1.76 -8.68
C VAL A 479 -12.64 0.86 -9.87
N PRO A 480 -12.07 1.09 -11.07
CA PRO A 480 -12.42 0.35 -12.28
C PRO A 480 -12.19 -1.16 -12.18
N THR A 481 -11.03 -1.59 -11.66
CA THR A 481 -10.75 -3.02 -11.52
C THR A 481 -11.47 -3.61 -10.31
N PRO A 482 -12.25 -4.71 -10.47
CA PRO A 482 -12.85 -5.44 -9.34
C PRO A 482 -11.80 -6.12 -8.46
N TRP A 483 -12.11 -6.28 -7.17
CA TRP A 483 -11.20 -6.86 -6.18
C TRP A 483 -9.85 -6.12 -6.08
N THR A 484 -9.86 -4.79 -6.27
CA THR A 484 -8.82 -3.92 -5.74
C THR A 484 -8.93 -3.89 -4.21
N ARG A 485 -10.14 -3.63 -3.69
CA ARG A 485 -10.41 -3.39 -2.25
C ARG A 485 -9.42 -2.37 -1.67
N PRO A 486 -9.56 -1.08 -2.02
CA PRO A 486 -8.66 -0.04 -1.50
C PRO A 486 -8.62 -0.06 0.02
N TYR A 487 -7.46 -0.36 0.59
CA TYR A 487 -7.31 -0.48 2.04
C TYR A 487 -7.33 0.89 2.71
N ASP A 488 -6.66 1.84 2.07
CA ASP A 488 -6.37 3.19 2.54
C ASP A 488 -6.35 4.16 1.34
N ALA A 489 -6.48 5.47 1.59
CA ALA A 489 -6.37 6.50 0.56
C ALA A 489 -5.93 7.87 1.12
N GLN A 490 -4.94 8.50 0.45
CA GLN A 490 -4.38 9.81 0.84
C GLN A 490 -4.37 10.77 -0.37
N PHE A 491 -4.78 12.03 -0.15
CA PHE A 491 -4.83 13.07 -1.19
C PHE A 491 -3.51 13.85 -1.27
N ASP A 492 -3.07 14.20 -2.48
CA ASP A 492 -1.78 14.88 -2.73
C ASP A 492 -1.78 16.42 -2.52
N ASP A 493 -2.85 16.94 -1.92
CA ASP A 493 -3.17 18.36 -1.70
C ASP A 493 -3.30 19.21 -2.97
N LYS A 494 -3.35 18.60 -4.18
CA LYS A 494 -3.36 19.32 -5.46
C LYS A 494 -4.47 18.84 -6.40
N THR A 495 -4.39 17.57 -6.81
CA THR A 495 -5.14 17.02 -7.96
C THR A 495 -5.51 15.55 -7.78
N TYR A 496 -4.64 14.76 -7.14
CA TYR A 496 -4.73 13.30 -7.16
C TYR A 496 -5.00 12.72 -5.78
N LEU A 497 -6.05 11.92 -5.71
CA LEU A 497 -6.25 10.96 -4.63
C LEU A 497 -5.52 9.67 -5.01
N TRP A 498 -4.70 9.18 -4.09
CA TRP A 498 -4.03 7.89 -4.21
C TRP A 498 -4.64 6.86 -3.27
N GLY A 499 -4.60 5.59 -3.68
CA GLY A 499 -4.91 4.43 -2.87
C GLY A 499 -4.24 3.18 -3.46
N ALA A 500 -4.37 2.02 -2.83
CA ALA A 500 -3.91 0.76 -3.43
C ALA A 500 -4.71 -0.45 -2.96
N GLY A 501 -4.69 -1.49 -3.81
CA GLY A 501 -5.41 -2.73 -3.58
C GLY A 501 -4.64 -3.75 -2.74
N MET A 502 -5.32 -4.28 -1.72
CA MET A 502 -4.82 -5.40 -0.91
C MET A 502 -4.82 -6.72 -1.68
N ASP A 503 -5.75 -6.89 -2.63
CA ASP A 503 -5.98 -8.18 -3.28
C ASP A 503 -5.34 -8.29 -4.68
N ASN A 504 -5.15 -7.20 -5.43
CA ASN A 504 -4.78 -7.25 -6.86
C ASN A 504 -3.48 -6.54 -7.28
N ASP A 505 -2.66 -6.09 -6.34
CA ASP A 505 -1.37 -5.44 -6.60
C ASP A 505 -1.43 -4.17 -7.49
N LEU A 506 -2.56 -3.45 -7.47
CA LEU A 506 -2.71 -2.17 -8.17
C LEU A 506 -2.55 -0.99 -7.20
N ALA A 507 -1.63 -0.07 -7.51
CA ALA A 507 -1.70 1.30 -7.01
C ALA A 507 -2.68 2.09 -7.90
N VAL A 508 -3.64 2.79 -7.29
CA VAL A 508 -4.70 3.50 -8.01
C VAL A 508 -4.60 5.01 -7.77
N ARG A 509 -4.59 5.78 -8.86
CA ARG A 509 -4.54 7.24 -8.83
C ARG A 509 -5.78 7.82 -9.49
N LEU A 510 -6.61 8.50 -8.70
CA LEU A 510 -7.82 9.19 -9.13
C LEU A 510 -7.53 10.69 -9.29
N ASN A 511 -7.79 11.25 -10.47
CA ASN A 511 -7.92 12.70 -10.62
C ASN A 511 -9.27 13.14 -10.02
N PHE A 512 -9.22 13.85 -8.90
CA PHE A 512 -10.43 14.28 -8.16
C PHE A 512 -11.34 15.22 -8.98
N GLN A 513 -10.78 15.99 -9.90
CA GLN A 513 -11.53 16.98 -10.70
C GLN A 513 -12.27 16.34 -11.88
N THR A 514 -11.70 15.31 -12.50
CA THR A 514 -12.27 14.67 -13.72
C THR A 514 -12.94 13.32 -13.46
N GLY A 515 -12.63 12.66 -12.35
CA GLY A 515 -13.03 11.27 -12.10
C GLY A 515 -12.18 10.23 -12.85
N GLU A 516 -11.12 10.64 -13.54
CA GLU A 516 -10.23 9.74 -14.29
C GLU A 516 -9.35 8.91 -13.34
N PHE A 517 -9.39 7.59 -13.48
CA PHE A 517 -8.47 6.66 -12.81
C PHE A 517 -7.28 6.29 -13.71
N THR A 518 -6.09 6.20 -13.13
CA THR A 518 -4.95 5.44 -13.66
C THR A 518 -4.59 4.34 -12.67
N GLU A 519 -4.56 3.09 -13.14
CA GLU A 519 -4.23 1.91 -12.33
C GLU A 519 -2.81 1.42 -12.71
N PHE A 520 -1.89 1.43 -11.75
CA PHE A 520 -0.48 1.07 -11.90
C PHE A 520 -0.23 -0.31 -11.29
N LEU A 521 0.05 -1.32 -12.13
CA LEU A 521 0.40 -2.67 -11.67
C LEU A 521 1.78 -2.67 -11.00
N LEU A 522 1.84 -3.10 -9.74
CA LEU A 522 3.08 -3.13 -8.95
C LEU A 522 4.04 -4.25 -9.42
N PRO A 523 5.35 -4.13 -9.15
CA PRO A 523 6.36 -5.09 -9.63
C PRO A 523 6.18 -6.56 -9.21
N HIS A 524 5.51 -6.84 -8.09
CA HIS A 524 5.28 -8.18 -7.53
C HIS A 524 4.04 -8.20 -6.61
N GLU A 525 3.71 -9.35 -6.03
CA GLU A 525 2.62 -9.47 -5.04
C GLU A 525 2.96 -8.61 -3.81
N THR A 526 2.01 -7.76 -3.38
CA THR A 526 2.30 -6.67 -2.42
C THR A 526 1.36 -6.63 -1.19
N ASN A 527 0.09 -7.05 -1.29
CA ASN A 527 -0.85 -6.99 -0.15
C ASN A 527 -0.86 -5.63 0.60
N VAL A 528 -1.13 -4.52 -0.10
CA VAL A 528 -0.99 -3.17 0.47
C VAL A 528 -2.00 -2.90 1.61
N ARG A 529 -1.53 -2.25 2.69
CA ARG A 529 -2.32 -1.95 3.91
C ARG A 529 -2.23 -0.52 4.47
N HIS A 530 -1.39 0.30 3.86
CA HIS A 530 -1.23 1.73 4.11
C HIS A 530 -0.88 2.40 2.78
N VAL A 531 -1.06 3.72 2.68
CA VAL A 531 -0.53 4.49 1.56
C VAL A 531 0.06 5.82 2.01
N GLU A 532 1.24 6.14 1.51
CA GLU A 532 1.92 7.42 1.79
C GLU A 532 2.28 8.16 0.49
N VAL A 533 2.00 9.47 0.45
CA VAL A 533 2.19 10.29 -0.75
C VAL A 533 3.32 11.29 -0.58
N GLU A 534 4.36 11.11 -1.39
CA GLU A 534 5.45 12.07 -1.51
C GLU A 534 4.98 13.27 -2.34
N LYS A 535 4.40 14.27 -1.65
CA LYS A 535 3.79 15.47 -2.25
C LYS A 535 4.79 16.45 -2.92
N THR A 536 6.06 16.06 -3.06
CA THR A 536 7.14 16.91 -3.63
C THR A 536 7.16 16.91 -5.16
N GLY A 537 7.41 18.08 -5.76
CA GLY A 537 7.51 18.22 -7.22
C GLY A 537 6.16 18.40 -7.95
N PRO A 538 6.18 18.29 -9.30
CA PRO A 538 5.01 18.60 -10.15
C PRO A 538 3.96 17.48 -10.20
N LEU A 539 4.39 16.23 -10.03
CA LEU A 539 3.52 15.07 -9.85
C LEU A 539 3.85 14.45 -8.50
N SER A 540 2.81 14.10 -7.74
CA SER A 540 2.95 13.30 -6.53
C SER A 540 3.44 11.89 -6.85
N LYS A 541 4.23 11.33 -5.93
CA LYS A 541 4.74 9.96 -5.99
C LYS A 541 4.18 9.21 -4.80
N PHE A 542 4.11 7.90 -4.90
CA PHE A 542 3.32 7.07 -4.00
C PHE A 542 4.18 5.95 -3.42
N TRP A 543 4.02 5.66 -2.14
CA TRP A 543 4.81 4.69 -1.39
C TRP A 543 3.89 3.69 -0.68
N VAL A 544 4.30 2.42 -0.68
CA VAL A 544 3.61 1.31 -0.02
C VAL A 544 4.58 0.26 0.49
N GLY A 545 4.26 -0.32 1.64
CA GLY A 545 4.81 -1.56 2.15
C GLY A 545 4.21 -2.78 1.45
N ASN A 546 5.04 -3.80 1.26
CA ASN A 546 4.58 -5.15 0.94
C ASN A 546 4.40 -5.95 2.22
N GLN A 547 3.18 -6.16 2.69
CA GLN A 547 2.98 -6.84 3.98
C GLN A 547 3.21 -8.35 3.91
N HIS A 548 2.99 -9.00 2.76
CA HIS A 548 3.21 -10.45 2.58
C HIS A 548 4.66 -10.82 2.22
N GLY A 549 5.43 -9.87 1.69
CA GLY A 549 6.88 -9.98 1.43
C GLY A 549 7.68 -9.00 2.28
N ASN A 550 8.91 -8.71 1.87
CA ASN A 550 9.87 -7.90 2.64
C ASN A 550 10.36 -6.66 1.85
N THR A 551 9.46 -5.89 1.23
CA THR A 551 9.85 -4.77 0.36
C THR A 551 9.05 -3.50 0.61
N LEU A 552 9.69 -2.33 0.53
CA LEU A 552 8.98 -1.06 0.30
C LEU A 552 9.02 -0.71 -1.19
N ILE A 553 7.94 -0.16 -1.74
CA ILE A 553 7.81 0.16 -3.17
C ILE A 553 7.43 1.63 -3.33
N ARG A 554 8.25 2.36 -4.08
CA ARG A 554 7.96 3.71 -4.58
C ARG A 554 7.47 3.66 -6.02
N VAL A 555 6.36 4.34 -6.30
CA VAL A 555 5.77 4.54 -7.63
C VAL A 555 6.00 6.01 -8.02
N GLU A 556 6.74 6.25 -9.09
CA GLU A 556 7.03 7.59 -9.65
C GLU A 556 6.39 7.75 -11.05
N PRO A 557 5.17 8.32 -11.15
CA PRO A 557 4.55 8.60 -12.45
C PRO A 557 5.31 9.66 -13.26
N LEU A 558 5.39 9.43 -14.57
CA LEU A 558 5.99 10.34 -15.56
C LEU A 558 4.93 11.18 -16.29
N ALA A 559 3.64 10.92 -16.06
CA ALA A 559 2.52 11.61 -16.72
C ALA A 559 1.37 11.98 -15.75
N PRO A 560 0.62 13.06 -16.03
CA PRO A 560 -0.66 13.41 -15.38
C PRO A 560 -1.82 12.45 -15.67
#